data_AF-A0AAD6CXY6-F1
#
_entry.id   AF-A0AAD6CXY6-F1
#
_cell.length_a   1.000
_cell.length_b   1.000
_cell.length_c   1.000
_cell.angle_alpha   90.00
_cell.angle_beta   90.00
_cell.angle_gamma   90.00
#
_symmetry.space_group_name_H-M   'P 1'
#
loop_
_entity.id
_entity.type
_entity.pdbx_description
1 polymer ?
#
loop_
_entity_poly.entity_id
_entity_poly.type
_entity_poly.pdbx_seq_one_letter_code
_entity_poly.pdbx_strand_id
1 'polypeptide(L)'
;MKIDLSPPPNTRHSLGILEPNLINVLRLQANTIMIASDLSTTSRLNFLDLFEDFVLEALGLSPQRLQHFRQQYESLMDLQNSESDPFLDFKKFIIEPLRQVLFGAEPVTYILLQLQVLAVRFKKYYRGAHFNWSSHFDVQTGFLQEVCRKEPSHIAMSLSQDNQNLFGQLTDQALKDSDNDVVRKLSERWDYLTSSVEECMATTAGVKNKIRQIAKSLHSSKNYHSLAAVVHGIESSGPAVDKRYRFIANTDGNYEVYRRMVKSQKHQVAIHYLFPILREIQAREDRKERTWKELQKAREPERQWKLQMELVNLEEDDIAGSVVLASKSPHFLMPEWST
;
A
#
# COMPACT_ATOMS: atom_id res chain seq x y z
N MET A 1 -8.02 10.73 -15.85
CA MET A 1 -8.41 11.38 -14.56
C MET A 1 -7.11 11.83 -13.89
N LYS A 2 -6.89 13.12 -13.55
CA LYS A 2 -5.56 13.57 -13.06
C LYS A 2 -5.25 12.96 -11.69
N ILE A 3 -4.16 12.18 -11.60
CA ILE A 3 -3.61 11.69 -10.33
C ILE A 3 -3.02 12.91 -9.60
N ASP A 4 -3.57 13.24 -8.43
CA ASP A 4 -3.02 14.26 -7.55
C ASP A 4 -1.76 13.70 -6.85
N LEU A 5 -0.62 14.35 -7.07
CA LEU A 5 0.69 13.95 -6.54
C LEU A 5 1.13 14.80 -5.34
N SER A 6 0.19 15.53 -4.74
CA SER A 6 0.44 16.41 -3.59
C SER A 6 0.35 15.63 -2.27
N PRO A 7 1.24 15.87 -1.28
CA PRO A 7 1.03 15.35 0.08
C PRO A 7 -0.22 16.02 0.70
N PRO A 8 -1.08 15.28 1.43
CA PRO A 8 -2.29 15.84 1.97
C PRO A 8 -2.00 16.95 3.00
N PRO A 9 -2.82 18.01 3.04
CA PRO A 9 -2.67 19.06 4.04
C PRO A 9 -2.88 18.48 5.44
N ASN A 10 -2.04 18.93 6.36
CA ASN A 10 -1.98 18.47 7.74
C ASN A 10 -3.14 19.08 8.54
N THR A 11 -4.37 18.60 8.34
CA THR A 11 -5.53 18.97 9.17
C THR A 11 -5.52 18.16 10.45
N ARG A 12 -4.73 18.62 11.42
CA ARG A 12 -4.89 18.23 12.82
C ARG A 12 -6.19 18.84 13.36
N HIS A 13 -7.30 18.15 13.15
CA HIS A 13 -8.48 18.32 14.00
C HIS A 13 -8.49 17.25 15.09
N SER A 14 -8.67 17.74 16.30
CA SER A 14 -8.42 17.11 17.58
C SER A 14 -9.40 15.97 17.91
N LEU A 15 -8.93 14.72 17.85
CA LEU A 15 -9.57 13.52 18.41
C LEU A 15 -8.56 12.64 19.19
N GLY A 16 -7.61 13.28 19.87
CA GLY A 16 -6.49 12.63 20.58
C GLY A 16 -6.85 11.73 21.78
N ILE A 17 -8.13 11.43 22.02
CA ILE A 17 -8.60 10.70 23.20
C ILE A 17 -9.05 9.26 22.87
N LEU A 18 -9.27 8.92 21.59
CA LEU A 18 -9.72 7.57 21.16
C LEU A 18 -8.56 6.59 20.92
N GLU A 19 -7.34 7.09 20.77
CA GLU A 19 -6.20 6.34 20.22
C GLU A 19 -5.60 5.22 21.10
N PRO A 20 -5.46 5.36 22.42
CA PRO A 20 -4.83 4.32 23.24
C PRO A 20 -5.76 3.14 23.55
N ASN A 21 -7.07 3.38 23.57
CA ASN A 21 -8.03 2.44 24.16
C ASN A 21 -8.39 1.29 23.21
N LEU A 22 -8.60 1.54 21.92
CA LEU A 22 -8.98 0.49 20.96
C LEU A 22 -7.87 -0.56 20.76
N ILE A 23 -6.61 -0.13 20.72
CA ILE A 23 -5.46 -1.03 20.55
C ILE A 23 -5.24 -1.86 21.81
N ASN A 24 -5.38 -1.26 22.99
CA ASN A 24 -5.30 -1.98 24.25
C ASN A 24 -6.47 -2.95 24.41
N VAL A 25 -7.66 -2.60 23.92
CA VAL A 25 -8.85 -3.45 23.87
C VAL A 25 -8.67 -4.62 22.94
N LEU A 26 -8.26 -4.42 21.69
CA LEU A 26 -8.08 -5.52 20.75
C LEU A 26 -6.95 -6.45 21.23
N ARG A 27 -5.95 -5.93 21.95
CA ARG A 27 -4.92 -6.74 22.65
C ARG A 27 -5.43 -7.42 23.92
N LEU A 28 -6.24 -6.76 24.74
CA LEU A 28 -6.88 -7.34 25.93
C LEU A 28 -7.83 -8.46 25.52
N GLN A 29 -8.63 -8.26 24.49
CA GLN A 29 -9.47 -9.29 23.89
C GLN A 29 -8.65 -10.38 23.22
N ALA A 30 -7.51 -10.08 22.61
CA ALA A 30 -6.65 -11.14 22.11
C ALA A 30 -6.22 -12.11 23.24
N ASN A 31 -5.93 -11.57 24.42
CA ASN A 31 -5.64 -12.35 25.62
C ASN A 31 -6.89 -13.01 26.23
N THR A 32 -8.05 -12.35 26.23
CA THR A 32 -9.33 -12.90 26.73
C THR A 32 -9.90 -13.99 25.81
N ILE A 33 -9.76 -13.86 24.49
CA ILE A 33 -10.08 -14.89 23.48
C ILE A 33 -9.15 -16.10 23.65
N MET A 34 -7.89 -15.87 24.04
CA MET A 34 -6.96 -16.93 24.41
C MET A 34 -7.49 -17.76 25.60
N ILE A 35 -8.09 -17.11 26.61
CA ILE A 35 -8.73 -17.77 27.76
C ILE A 35 -10.07 -18.42 27.36
N ALA A 36 -10.80 -17.83 26.40
CA ALA A 36 -12.08 -18.32 25.91
C ALA A 36 -11.98 -19.42 24.84
N SER A 37 -10.77 -19.78 24.39
CA SER A 37 -10.56 -20.81 23.35
C SER A 37 -10.98 -22.23 23.78
N ASP A 38 -11.25 -22.43 25.07
CA ASP A 38 -11.87 -23.64 25.65
C ASP A 38 -13.41 -23.58 25.78
N LEU A 39 -14.05 -22.50 25.33
CA LEU A 39 -15.48 -22.29 25.59
C LEU A 39 -16.39 -22.82 24.46
N SER A 40 -17.57 -23.32 24.89
CA SER A 40 -18.61 -23.88 24.04
C SER A 40 -19.28 -22.84 23.11
N THR A 41 -20.05 -23.32 22.13
CA THR A 41 -20.79 -22.48 21.16
C THR A 41 -21.67 -21.41 21.83
N THR A 42 -22.24 -21.70 22.99
CA THR A 42 -23.08 -20.76 23.77
C THR A 42 -22.27 -19.60 24.36
N SER A 43 -21.04 -19.85 24.80
CA SER A 43 -20.15 -18.81 25.31
C SER A 43 -19.61 -17.89 24.21
N ARG A 44 -19.52 -18.38 22.96
CA ARG A 44 -19.19 -17.54 21.79
C ARG A 44 -20.30 -16.54 21.45
N LEU A 45 -21.57 -16.89 21.72
CA LEU A 45 -22.71 -15.98 21.53
C LEU A 45 -22.78 -14.92 22.64
N ASN A 46 -22.57 -15.29 23.90
CA ASN A 46 -22.47 -14.31 24.99
C ASN A 46 -21.26 -13.37 24.83
N PHE A 47 -20.18 -13.86 24.21
CA PHE A 47 -19.04 -13.05 23.83
C PHE A 47 -19.40 -12.00 22.76
N LEU A 48 -20.40 -12.22 21.90
CA LEU A 48 -20.80 -11.24 20.87
C LEU A 48 -21.48 -10.01 21.48
N ASP A 49 -22.41 -10.21 22.41
CA ASP A 49 -23.09 -9.09 23.08
C ASP A 49 -22.06 -8.27 23.90
N LEU A 50 -21.15 -8.97 24.58
CA LEU A 50 -20.00 -8.35 25.25
C LEU A 50 -19.00 -7.72 24.27
N PHE A 51 -18.84 -8.25 23.07
CA PHE A 51 -17.94 -7.73 22.04
C PHE A 51 -18.50 -6.47 21.40
N GLU A 52 -19.80 -6.40 21.12
CA GLU A 52 -20.45 -5.16 20.65
C GLU A 52 -20.32 -4.05 21.71
N ASP A 53 -20.70 -4.32 22.96
CA ASP A 53 -20.61 -3.35 24.05
C ASP A 53 -19.15 -2.92 24.33
N PHE A 54 -18.21 -3.86 24.27
CA PHE A 54 -16.80 -3.60 24.52
C PHE A 54 -16.10 -2.92 23.34
N VAL A 55 -16.41 -3.25 22.08
CA VAL A 55 -15.90 -2.52 20.90
C VAL A 55 -16.38 -1.08 20.94
N LEU A 56 -17.63 -0.83 21.35
CA LEU A 56 -18.15 0.51 21.59
C LEU A 56 -17.40 1.21 22.75
N GLU A 57 -17.24 0.56 23.90
CA GLU A 57 -16.49 1.12 25.03
C GLU A 57 -15.01 1.41 24.69
N ALA A 58 -14.39 0.54 23.91
CA ALA A 58 -13.00 0.58 23.48
C ALA A 58 -12.66 1.59 22.41
N LEU A 59 -13.59 1.76 21.48
CA LEU A 59 -13.64 2.91 20.60
C LEU A 59 -13.94 4.18 21.38
N GLY A 60 -14.00 4.16 22.72
CA GLY A 60 -14.29 5.32 23.54
C GLY A 60 -15.68 5.89 23.28
N LEU A 61 -16.57 5.10 22.68
CA LEU A 61 -17.92 5.46 22.31
C LEU A 61 -18.88 5.14 23.46
N SER A 62 -18.70 5.83 24.60
CA SER A 62 -19.75 5.85 25.65
C SER A 62 -21.09 6.29 25.03
N PRO A 63 -22.26 6.00 25.63
CA PRO A 63 -23.54 6.46 25.09
C PRO A 63 -23.55 7.96 24.73
N GLN A 64 -22.84 8.81 25.49
CA GLN A 64 -22.69 10.24 25.21
C GLN A 64 -21.75 10.55 24.02
N ARG A 65 -20.71 9.74 23.80
CA ARG A 65 -19.79 9.91 22.66
C ARG A 65 -20.31 9.24 21.39
N LEU A 66 -21.10 8.16 21.49
CA LEU A 66 -21.97 7.67 20.42
C LEU A 66 -22.94 8.75 19.98
N GLN A 67 -23.51 9.49 20.93
CA GLN A 67 -24.37 10.63 20.62
C GLN A 67 -23.59 11.76 19.93
N HIS A 68 -22.34 12.01 20.32
CA HIS A 68 -21.49 12.99 19.64
C HIS A 68 -21.02 12.53 18.24
N PHE A 69 -20.66 11.26 18.08
CA PHE A 69 -20.36 10.63 16.79
C PHE A 69 -21.60 10.65 15.89
N ARG A 70 -22.77 10.34 16.44
CA ARG A 70 -24.08 10.46 15.77
C ARG A 70 -24.34 11.90 15.33
N GLN A 71 -24.09 12.90 16.17
CA GLN A 71 -24.20 14.32 15.79
C GLN A 71 -23.19 14.74 14.71
N GLN A 72 -21.95 14.24 14.76
CA GLN A 72 -20.94 14.51 13.72
C GLN A 72 -21.27 13.78 12.41
N TYR A 73 -21.80 12.57 12.48
CA TYR A 73 -22.26 11.77 11.35
C TYR A 73 -23.52 12.37 10.71
N GLU A 74 -24.51 12.75 11.51
CA GLU A 74 -25.71 13.50 11.07
C GLU A 74 -25.29 14.83 10.43
N SER A 75 -24.33 15.56 11.01
CA SER A 75 -23.75 16.77 10.39
C SER A 75 -23.00 16.52 9.07
N LEU A 76 -22.42 15.32 8.86
CA LEU A 76 -21.75 14.93 7.63
C LEU A 76 -22.73 14.41 6.57
N MET A 77 -23.84 13.79 7.02
CA MET A 77 -24.89 13.18 6.19
C MET A 77 -26.06 14.13 5.92
N ASP A 78 -26.19 15.27 6.62
CA ASP A 78 -27.11 16.36 6.27
C ASP A 78 -26.82 16.96 4.87
N LEU A 79 -25.68 16.59 4.25
CA LEU A 79 -25.34 16.88 2.86
C LEU A 79 -25.83 15.81 1.85
N GLN A 80 -26.30 14.66 2.32
CA GLN A 80 -26.85 13.57 1.51
C GLN A 80 -28.09 12.99 2.18
N ASN A 81 -29.28 13.50 1.81
CA ASN A 81 -30.63 13.02 2.15
C ASN A 81 -30.77 11.49 2.35
N SER A 82 -30.34 10.94 3.50
CA SER A 82 -30.34 9.51 3.79
C SER A 82 -31.12 9.27 5.08
N GLU A 83 -32.24 8.56 4.98
CA GLU A 83 -33.10 8.17 6.12
C GLU A 83 -32.53 7.03 6.97
N SER A 84 -31.25 6.65 6.81
CA SER A 84 -30.66 5.49 7.49
C SER A 84 -30.17 5.80 8.91
N ASP A 85 -30.42 4.88 9.86
CA ASP A 85 -29.89 4.96 11.23
C ASP A 85 -28.35 4.80 11.23
N PRO A 86 -27.59 5.82 11.62
CA PRO A 86 -26.12 5.79 11.65
C PRO A 86 -25.54 4.62 12.43
N PHE A 87 -26.25 4.15 13.46
CA PHE A 87 -25.83 3.02 14.27
C PHE A 87 -25.98 1.68 13.52
N LEU A 88 -27.04 1.56 12.73
CA LEU A 88 -27.27 0.40 11.86
C LEU A 88 -26.23 0.35 10.73
N ASP A 89 -25.86 1.51 10.20
CA ASP A 89 -24.81 1.64 9.17
C ASP A 89 -23.43 1.27 9.74
N PHE A 90 -23.08 1.74 10.94
CA PHE A 90 -21.86 1.35 11.64
C PHE A 90 -21.79 -0.16 11.92
N LYS A 91 -22.88 -0.77 12.37
CA LYS A 91 -22.96 -2.22 12.64
C LYS A 91 -22.76 -3.05 11.38
N LYS A 92 -23.40 -2.68 10.27
CA LYS A 92 -23.20 -3.32 8.96
C LYS A 92 -21.80 -3.09 8.38
N PHE A 93 -21.21 -1.93 8.68
CA PHE A 93 -19.92 -1.53 8.14
C PHE A 93 -18.74 -2.21 8.83
N ILE A 94 -18.72 -2.30 10.17
CA ILE A 94 -17.58 -2.83 10.95
C ILE A 94 -17.87 -4.16 11.61
N ILE A 95 -18.99 -4.26 12.32
CA ILE A 95 -19.25 -5.39 13.22
C ILE A 95 -19.47 -6.66 12.39
N GLU A 96 -20.27 -6.59 11.32
CA GLU A 96 -20.56 -7.76 10.50
C GLU A 96 -19.31 -8.32 9.78
N PRO A 97 -18.44 -7.52 9.14
CA PRO A 97 -17.19 -8.05 8.60
C PRO A 97 -16.25 -8.63 9.67
N LEU A 98 -16.13 -8.01 10.85
CA LEU A 98 -15.29 -8.55 11.93
C LEU A 98 -15.84 -9.86 12.49
N ARG A 99 -17.16 -10.04 12.51
CA ARG A 99 -17.79 -11.30 12.89
C ARG A 99 -17.32 -12.45 12.00
N GLN A 100 -17.19 -12.23 10.68
CA GLN A 100 -16.69 -13.26 9.77
C GLN A 100 -15.26 -13.73 10.13
N VAL A 101 -14.42 -12.80 10.61
CA VAL A 101 -13.06 -13.11 11.06
C VAL A 101 -13.08 -13.90 12.38
N LEU A 102 -13.88 -13.47 13.36
CA LEU A 102 -13.96 -14.10 14.68
C LEU A 102 -14.56 -15.51 14.66
N PHE A 103 -15.50 -15.76 13.75
CA PHE A 103 -16.17 -17.06 13.60
C PHE A 103 -15.61 -17.91 12.46
N GLY A 104 -14.51 -17.48 11.86
CA GLY A 104 -13.80 -18.26 10.86
C GLY A 104 -13.24 -19.57 11.42
N ALA A 105 -12.88 -20.49 10.53
CA ALA A 105 -12.30 -21.79 10.88
C ALA A 105 -10.81 -21.73 11.25
N GLU A 106 -10.20 -20.54 11.28
CA GLU A 106 -8.77 -20.38 11.52
C GLU A 106 -8.43 -20.53 13.01
N PRO A 107 -7.19 -20.94 13.34
CA PRO A 107 -6.74 -21.00 14.73
C PRO A 107 -6.83 -19.65 15.43
N VAL A 108 -7.16 -19.65 16.72
CA VAL A 108 -7.26 -18.42 17.54
C VAL A 108 -6.02 -17.53 17.39
N THR A 109 -4.83 -18.11 17.47
CA THR A 109 -3.56 -17.37 17.32
C THR A 109 -3.46 -16.62 16.00
N TYR A 110 -4.00 -17.14 14.91
CA TYR A 110 -4.05 -16.45 13.62
C TYR A 110 -5.11 -15.35 13.60
N ILE A 111 -6.30 -15.60 14.17
CA ILE A 111 -7.36 -14.59 14.34
C ILE A 111 -6.80 -13.36 15.07
N LEU A 112 -5.98 -13.55 16.12
CA LEU A 112 -5.36 -12.44 16.85
C LEU A 112 -4.43 -11.59 15.97
N LEU A 113 -3.68 -12.22 15.06
CA LEU A 113 -2.83 -11.50 14.11
C LEU A 113 -3.68 -10.73 13.09
N GLN A 114 -4.79 -11.31 12.64
CA GLN A 114 -5.74 -10.63 11.75
C GLN A 114 -6.31 -9.39 12.45
N LEU A 115 -6.77 -9.50 13.69
CA LEU A 115 -7.30 -8.36 14.45
C LEU A 115 -6.27 -7.24 14.61
N GLN A 116 -4.98 -7.57 14.82
CA GLN A 116 -3.90 -6.59 14.89
C GLN A 116 -3.69 -5.84 13.56
N VAL A 117 -3.72 -6.55 12.44
CA VAL A 117 -3.65 -5.98 11.08
C VAL A 117 -4.86 -5.07 10.81
N LEU A 118 -6.06 -5.56 11.11
CA LEU A 118 -7.31 -4.83 10.90
C LEU A 118 -7.41 -3.58 11.78
N ALA A 119 -6.83 -3.58 12.98
CA ALA A 119 -6.75 -2.38 13.81
C ALA A 119 -5.98 -1.24 13.13
N VAL A 120 -4.87 -1.56 12.46
CA VAL A 120 -4.07 -0.58 11.71
C VAL A 120 -4.85 -0.07 10.50
N ARG A 121 -5.46 -0.99 9.74
CA ARG A 121 -6.29 -0.65 8.57
C ARG A 121 -7.44 0.27 8.96
N PHE A 122 -8.15 -0.08 10.02
CA PHE A 122 -9.24 0.72 10.55
C PHE A 122 -8.78 2.14 10.93
N LYS A 123 -7.64 2.24 11.62
CA LYS A 123 -7.06 3.54 11.99
C LYS A 123 -6.72 4.40 10.78
N LYS A 124 -6.20 3.81 9.71
CA LYS A 124 -5.93 4.51 8.44
C LYS A 124 -7.22 4.96 7.75
N TYR A 125 -8.16 4.03 7.63
CA TYR A 125 -9.44 4.25 6.97
C TYR A 125 -10.21 5.40 7.61
N TYR A 126 -10.26 5.45 8.95
CA TYR A 126 -10.93 6.51 9.69
C TYR A 126 -10.23 7.88 9.64
N ARG A 127 -8.89 7.90 9.49
CA ARG A 127 -8.12 9.15 9.40
C ARG A 127 -8.13 9.79 8.00
N GLY A 128 -8.63 9.08 6.98
CA GLY A 128 -8.69 9.58 5.60
C GLY A 128 -9.78 10.63 5.41
N ALA A 129 -9.47 11.70 4.66
CA ALA A 129 -10.41 12.79 4.36
C ALA A 129 -11.55 12.42 3.39
N HIS A 130 -11.51 11.21 2.80
CA HIS A 130 -12.46 10.72 1.81
C HIS A 130 -13.09 9.40 2.27
N PHE A 131 -13.80 9.46 3.39
CA PHE A 131 -14.47 8.31 3.96
C PHE A 131 -15.71 7.95 3.13
N ASN A 132 -15.87 6.67 2.78
CA ASN A 132 -17.06 6.18 2.09
C ASN A 132 -17.78 5.11 2.92
N TRP A 133 -18.79 5.52 3.72
CA TRP A 133 -19.61 4.62 4.53
C TRP A 133 -20.42 3.58 3.72
N SER A 134 -20.48 3.71 2.38
CA SER A 134 -21.24 2.80 1.52
C SER A 134 -20.50 1.51 1.14
N SER A 135 -19.17 1.43 1.29
CA SER A 135 -18.43 0.18 1.10
C SER A 135 -18.23 -0.54 2.42
N HIS A 136 -18.24 -1.88 2.48
CA HIS A 136 -17.96 -2.60 3.73
C HIS A 136 -16.49 -2.45 4.16
N PHE A 137 -16.21 -2.56 5.47
CA PHE A 137 -14.85 -2.62 5.96
C PHE A 137 -14.14 -3.86 5.42
N ASP A 138 -13.04 -3.66 4.68
CA ASP A 138 -12.27 -4.75 4.10
C ASP A 138 -11.50 -5.52 5.17
N VAL A 139 -11.95 -6.75 5.44
CA VAL A 139 -11.32 -7.68 6.39
C VAL A 139 -10.31 -8.64 5.75
N GLN A 140 -10.05 -8.51 4.44
CA GLN A 140 -9.14 -9.40 3.74
C GLN A 140 -7.70 -9.19 4.19
N THR A 141 -7.07 -10.28 4.64
CA THR A 141 -5.71 -10.28 5.20
C THR A 141 -4.80 -11.26 4.45
N GLY A 142 -4.98 -11.35 3.12
CA GLY A 142 -4.29 -12.31 2.26
C GLY A 142 -2.76 -12.31 2.42
N PHE A 143 -2.13 -11.12 2.46
CA PHE A 143 -0.68 -11.04 2.67
C PHE A 143 -0.24 -11.60 4.03
N LEU A 144 -0.96 -11.30 5.12
CA LEU A 144 -0.69 -11.88 6.44
C LEU A 144 -0.77 -13.41 6.38
N GLN A 145 -1.79 -13.93 5.70
CA GLN A 145 -1.98 -15.36 5.50
C GLN A 145 -0.76 -16.00 4.83
N GLU A 146 -0.25 -15.37 3.77
CA GLU A 146 0.95 -15.83 3.07
C GLU A 146 2.18 -15.80 3.98
N VAL A 147 2.40 -14.70 4.71
CA VAL A 147 3.54 -14.57 5.64
C VAL A 147 3.48 -15.65 6.74
N CYS A 148 2.29 -15.98 7.23
CA CYS A 148 2.12 -17.05 8.22
C CYS A 148 2.42 -18.44 7.63
N ARG A 149 1.96 -18.72 6.40
CA ARG A 149 1.95 -20.08 5.83
C ARG A 149 3.15 -20.43 4.95
N LYS A 150 3.79 -19.45 4.33
CA LYS A 150 4.86 -19.65 3.35
C LYS A 150 6.23 -19.23 3.91
N GLU A 151 7.27 -19.78 3.29
CA GLU A 151 8.64 -19.31 3.48
C GLU A 151 8.84 -17.95 2.79
N PRO A 152 9.63 -17.03 3.37
CA PRO A 152 9.88 -15.71 2.80
C PRO A 152 10.40 -15.72 1.36
N SER A 153 11.22 -16.71 0.99
CA SER A 153 11.74 -16.88 -0.36
C SER A 153 10.64 -17.23 -1.37
N HIS A 154 9.69 -18.09 -1.00
CA HIS A 154 8.55 -18.45 -1.85
C HIS A 154 7.61 -17.26 -2.08
N ILE A 155 7.39 -16.41 -1.07
CA ILE A 155 6.60 -15.19 -1.22
C ILE A 155 7.32 -14.22 -2.17
N ALA A 156 8.62 -14.00 -1.98
CA ALA A 156 9.41 -13.14 -2.86
C ALA A 156 9.44 -13.65 -4.31
N MET A 157 9.49 -14.98 -4.50
CA MET A 157 9.40 -15.62 -5.81
C MET A 157 8.03 -15.37 -6.46
N SER A 158 6.93 -15.59 -5.73
CA SER A 158 5.56 -15.33 -6.22
C SER A 158 5.38 -13.87 -6.65
N LEU A 159 5.81 -12.92 -5.81
CA LEU A 159 5.78 -11.50 -6.13
C LEU A 159 6.61 -11.16 -7.38
N SER A 160 7.74 -11.85 -7.57
CA SER A 160 8.61 -11.64 -8.74
C SER A 160 7.98 -12.19 -10.01
N GLN A 161 7.37 -13.37 -9.96
CA GLN A 161 6.68 -13.96 -11.12
C GLN A 161 5.50 -13.11 -11.56
N ASP A 162 4.68 -12.67 -10.61
CA ASP A 162 3.52 -11.82 -10.90
C ASP A 162 3.94 -10.49 -11.54
N ASN A 163 4.98 -9.86 -11.00
CA ASN A 163 5.50 -8.63 -11.56
C ASN A 163 6.13 -8.87 -12.94
N GLN A 164 6.92 -9.93 -13.13
CA GLN A 164 7.50 -10.25 -14.45
C GLN A 164 6.42 -10.36 -15.52
N ASN A 165 5.32 -11.04 -15.21
CA ASN A 165 4.19 -11.20 -16.14
C ASN A 165 3.58 -9.85 -16.53
N LEU A 166 3.43 -8.92 -15.58
CA LEU A 166 2.89 -7.58 -15.85
C LEU A 166 3.91 -6.67 -16.56
N PHE A 167 5.16 -6.68 -16.12
CA PHE A 167 6.23 -5.89 -16.75
C PHE A 167 6.52 -6.36 -18.19
N GLY A 168 6.34 -7.64 -18.50
CA GLY A 168 6.44 -8.18 -19.86
C GLY A 168 5.35 -7.66 -20.81
N GLN A 169 4.24 -7.12 -20.27
CA GLN A 169 3.15 -6.52 -21.04
C GLN A 169 3.33 -5.01 -21.24
N LEU A 170 4.33 -4.38 -20.61
CA LEU A 170 4.58 -2.94 -20.76
C LEU A 170 5.14 -2.64 -22.16
N THR A 171 4.55 -1.62 -22.78
CA THR A 171 5.04 -1.00 -24.01
C THR A 171 5.37 0.47 -23.75
N ASP A 172 6.15 1.08 -24.64
CA ASP A 172 6.50 2.50 -24.53
C ASP A 172 5.26 3.39 -24.51
N GLN A 173 4.22 3.00 -25.26
CA GLN A 173 2.94 3.70 -25.27
C GLN A 173 2.20 3.52 -23.94
N ALA A 174 2.22 2.33 -23.36
CA ALA A 174 1.62 2.06 -22.05
C ALA A 174 2.25 2.91 -20.94
N LEU A 175 3.56 3.18 -21.01
CA LEU A 175 4.26 4.01 -20.02
C LEU A 175 3.97 5.50 -20.16
N LYS A 176 3.54 5.96 -21.33
CA LYS A 176 3.15 7.36 -21.59
C LYS A 176 1.69 7.64 -21.29
N ASP A 177 0.87 6.59 -21.25
CA ASP A 177 -0.55 6.67 -20.96
C ASP A 177 -0.81 6.45 -19.47
N SER A 178 -1.17 7.52 -18.75
CA SER A 178 -1.46 7.46 -17.32
C SER A 178 -2.68 6.59 -16.96
N ASP A 179 -3.58 6.36 -17.91
CA ASP A 179 -4.79 5.56 -17.72
C ASP A 179 -4.58 4.10 -18.21
N ASN A 180 -3.34 3.70 -18.53
CA ASN A 180 -3.03 2.35 -18.98
C ASN A 180 -3.31 1.29 -17.90
N ASP A 181 -4.04 0.23 -18.28
CA ASP A 181 -4.48 -0.83 -17.37
C ASP A 181 -3.32 -1.60 -16.71
N VAL A 182 -2.21 -1.84 -17.42
CA VAL A 182 -1.04 -2.57 -16.87
C VAL A 182 -0.32 -1.70 -15.85
N VAL A 183 -0.12 -0.42 -16.15
CA VAL A 183 0.50 0.55 -15.23
C VAL A 183 -0.36 0.73 -13.97
N ARG A 184 -1.69 0.83 -14.15
CA ARG A 184 -2.65 0.89 -13.04
C ARG A 184 -2.58 -0.36 -12.17
N LYS A 185 -2.61 -1.56 -12.75
CA LYS A 185 -2.50 -2.83 -12.02
C LYS A 185 -1.19 -2.96 -11.23
N LEU A 186 -0.06 -2.55 -11.83
CA LEU A 186 1.24 -2.54 -11.14
C LEU A 186 1.21 -1.58 -9.94
N SER A 187 0.62 -0.39 -10.11
CA SER A 187 0.49 0.60 -9.04
C SER A 187 -0.42 0.12 -7.91
N GLU A 188 -1.61 -0.40 -8.25
CA GLU A 188 -2.56 -0.97 -7.29
C GLU A 188 -1.94 -2.12 -6.47
N ARG A 189 -1.16 -3.00 -7.11
CA ARG A 189 -0.44 -4.08 -6.41
C ARG A 189 0.66 -3.54 -5.50
N TRP A 190 1.38 -2.52 -5.94
CA TRP A 190 2.40 -1.86 -5.13
C TRP A 190 1.78 -1.21 -3.89
N ASP A 191 0.67 -0.49 -4.05
CA ASP A 191 -0.07 0.16 -2.95
C ASP A 191 -0.65 -0.88 -1.97
N TYR A 192 -1.23 -1.96 -2.50
CA TYR A 192 -1.75 -3.06 -1.71
C TYR A 192 -0.65 -3.72 -0.87
N LEU A 193 0.51 -4.02 -1.48
CA LEU A 193 1.63 -4.65 -0.78
C LEU A 193 2.23 -3.70 0.27
N THR A 194 2.41 -2.43 -0.06
CA THR A 194 2.91 -1.39 0.87
C THR A 194 1.99 -1.29 2.10
N SER A 195 0.69 -1.19 1.87
CA SER A 195 -0.31 -1.10 2.94
C SER A 195 -0.37 -2.36 3.79
N SER A 196 -0.38 -3.53 3.15
CA SER A 196 -0.40 -4.83 3.83
C SER A 196 0.84 -5.05 4.69
N VAL A 197 2.03 -4.64 4.21
CA VAL A 197 3.27 -4.72 4.97
C VAL A 197 3.20 -3.81 6.18
N GLU A 198 2.78 -2.55 6.01
CA GLU A 198 2.64 -1.61 7.13
C GLU A 198 1.71 -2.17 8.23
N GLU A 199 0.56 -2.71 7.85
CA GLU A 199 -0.39 -3.32 8.78
C GLU A 199 0.22 -4.54 9.49
N CYS A 200 0.89 -5.43 8.76
CA CYS A 200 1.54 -6.61 9.34
C CYS A 200 2.70 -6.25 10.27
N MET A 201 3.34 -5.09 10.10
CA MET A 201 4.41 -4.63 10.98
C MET A 201 3.92 -4.26 12.40
N ALA A 202 2.61 -4.12 12.62
CA ALA A 202 2.04 -3.95 13.96
C ALA A 202 1.93 -5.26 14.78
N THR A 203 2.18 -6.41 14.15
CA THR A 203 1.97 -7.73 14.76
C THR A 203 3.17 -8.23 15.59
N THR A 204 3.37 -9.56 15.69
CA THR A 204 4.43 -10.19 16.49
C THR A 204 5.83 -10.04 15.86
N ALA A 205 6.88 -10.23 16.66
CA ALA A 205 8.25 -10.19 16.18
C ALA A 205 8.53 -11.24 15.07
N GLY A 206 7.88 -12.41 15.13
CA GLY A 206 8.02 -13.46 14.12
C GLY A 206 7.58 -13.00 12.72
N VAL A 207 6.40 -12.38 12.62
CA VAL A 207 5.87 -11.84 11.36
C VAL A 207 6.79 -10.73 10.82
N LYS A 208 7.20 -9.79 11.69
CA LYS A 208 8.14 -8.72 11.31
C LYS A 208 9.46 -9.26 10.77
N ASN A 209 9.98 -10.32 11.39
CA ASN A 209 11.22 -10.96 10.93
C ASN A 209 11.04 -11.64 9.58
N LYS A 210 9.92 -12.33 9.34
CA LYS A 210 9.62 -12.89 8.01
C LYS A 210 9.53 -11.80 6.94
N ILE A 211 8.87 -10.67 7.21
CA ILE A 211 8.80 -9.53 6.28
C ILE A 211 10.20 -9.00 5.91
N ARG A 212 11.11 -8.85 6.89
CA ARG A 212 12.50 -8.45 6.61
C ARG A 212 13.24 -9.49 5.76
N GLN A 213 12.95 -10.77 5.93
CA GLN A 213 13.51 -11.83 5.08
C GLN A 213 12.91 -11.82 3.66
N ILE A 214 11.65 -11.44 3.49
CA ILE A 214 11.04 -11.19 2.17
C ILE A 214 11.79 -10.05 1.47
N ALA A 215 12.03 -8.92 2.15
CA ALA A 215 12.81 -7.81 1.61
C ALA A 215 14.22 -8.26 1.17
N LYS A 216 14.90 -9.07 2.00
CA LYS A 216 16.21 -9.65 1.64
C LYS A 216 16.12 -10.50 0.38
N SER A 217 15.11 -11.36 0.27
CA SER A 217 14.91 -12.25 -0.86
C SER A 217 14.59 -11.48 -2.15
N LEU A 218 13.74 -10.45 -2.07
CA LEU A 218 13.43 -9.55 -3.18
C LEU A 218 14.64 -8.76 -3.66
N HIS A 219 15.50 -8.32 -2.73
CA HIS A 219 16.75 -7.67 -3.08
C HIS A 219 17.70 -8.62 -3.81
N SER A 220 17.85 -9.86 -3.32
CA SER A 220 18.66 -10.89 -3.98
C SER A 220 18.12 -11.26 -5.38
N SER A 221 16.81 -11.32 -5.56
CA SER A 221 16.17 -11.56 -6.86
C SER A 221 16.05 -10.30 -7.74
N LYS A 222 16.58 -9.16 -7.29
CA LYS A 222 16.53 -7.88 -8.01
C LYS A 222 15.10 -7.47 -8.42
N ASN A 223 14.11 -7.83 -7.60
CA ASN A 223 12.76 -7.32 -7.73
C ASN A 223 12.62 -6.02 -6.95
N TYR A 224 13.13 -4.93 -7.55
CA TYR A 224 13.15 -3.61 -6.93
C TYR A 224 11.74 -3.01 -6.80
N HIS A 225 10.80 -3.38 -7.68
CA HIS A 225 9.41 -2.92 -7.56
C HIS A 225 8.75 -3.38 -6.27
N SER A 226 8.74 -4.69 -6.00
CA SER A 226 8.18 -5.21 -4.73
C SER A 226 9.06 -4.89 -3.53
N LEU A 227 10.40 -4.82 -3.70
CA LEU A 227 11.28 -4.39 -2.61
C LEU A 227 10.92 -2.98 -2.14
N ALA A 228 10.68 -2.04 -3.07
CA ALA A 228 10.28 -0.69 -2.73
C ALA A 228 8.98 -0.69 -1.92
N ALA A 229 7.95 -1.46 -2.34
CA ALA A 229 6.70 -1.55 -1.60
C ALA A 229 6.90 -2.06 -0.16
N VAL A 230 7.68 -3.14 0.01
CA VAL A 230 7.97 -3.69 1.34
C VAL A 230 8.74 -2.69 2.20
N VAL A 231 9.73 -2.02 1.62
CA VAL A 231 10.54 -1.03 2.33
C VAL A 231 9.68 0.17 2.77
N HIS A 232 8.87 0.73 1.88
CA HIS A 232 7.96 1.82 2.21
C HIS A 232 6.93 1.41 3.27
N GLY A 233 6.38 0.19 3.19
CA GLY A 233 5.47 -0.31 4.23
C GLY A 233 6.12 -0.43 5.60
N ILE A 234 7.40 -0.85 5.65
CA ILE A 234 8.17 -0.87 6.91
C ILE A 234 8.36 0.55 7.45
N GLU A 235 8.78 1.52 6.62
CA GLU A 235 8.99 2.91 7.06
C GLU A 235 7.71 3.54 7.60
N SER A 236 6.59 3.36 6.90
CA SER A 236 5.29 3.91 7.30
C SER A 236 4.82 3.38 8.65
N SER A 237 5.23 2.16 9.04
CA SER A 237 4.87 1.59 10.35
C SER A 237 5.64 2.20 11.52
N GLY A 238 6.70 2.99 11.26
CA GLY A 238 7.53 3.68 12.26
C GLY A 238 8.93 3.09 12.56
N PRO A 239 9.19 1.76 12.44
CA PRO A 239 10.54 1.21 12.56
C PRO A 239 11.49 1.79 11.50
N ALA A 240 12.74 2.02 11.91
CA ALA A 240 13.79 2.36 10.96
C ALA A 240 14.02 1.19 9.99
N VAL A 241 13.95 1.50 8.69
CA VAL A 241 14.39 0.58 7.65
C VAL A 241 15.88 0.31 7.78
N ASP A 242 16.24 -0.95 7.52
CA ASP A 242 17.63 -1.39 7.44
C ASP A 242 18.41 -0.48 6.48
N LYS A 243 19.57 0.01 6.93
CA LYS A 243 20.40 0.95 6.16
C LYS A 243 20.68 0.45 4.74
N ARG A 244 20.73 -0.87 4.56
CA ARG A 244 20.94 -1.53 3.25
C ARG A 244 19.87 -1.23 2.22
N TYR A 245 18.66 -0.86 2.62
CA TYR A 245 17.55 -0.59 1.69
C TYR A 245 17.22 0.89 1.55
N ARG A 246 17.91 1.79 2.24
CA ARG A 246 17.63 3.24 2.16
C ARG A 246 17.76 3.82 0.74
N PHE A 247 18.56 3.20 -0.12
CA PHE A 247 18.73 3.64 -1.50
C PHE A 247 17.41 3.61 -2.29
N ILE A 248 16.49 2.71 -1.96
CA ILE A 248 15.21 2.56 -2.67
C ILE A 248 14.09 3.42 -2.08
N ALA A 249 14.23 3.81 -0.81
CA ALA A 249 13.31 4.70 -0.11
C ALA A 249 13.67 6.18 -0.26
N ASN A 250 14.93 6.50 -0.59
CA ASN A 250 15.36 7.88 -0.78
C ASN A 250 14.66 8.49 -2.00
N THR A 251 13.80 9.48 -1.77
CA THR A 251 13.01 10.16 -2.80
C THR A 251 13.74 11.34 -3.44
N ASP A 252 14.92 11.72 -2.94
CA ASP A 252 15.70 12.88 -3.40
C ASP A 252 16.05 12.73 -4.89
N GLY A 253 15.92 13.84 -5.62
CA GLY A 253 16.22 13.87 -7.05
C GLY A 253 15.43 12.84 -7.86
N ASN A 254 14.21 12.46 -7.42
CA ASN A 254 13.39 11.40 -8.00
C ASN A 254 14.07 10.01 -7.87
N TYR A 255 14.51 9.65 -6.67
CA TYR A 255 15.21 8.39 -6.39
C TYR A 255 16.57 8.27 -7.09
N GLU A 256 17.35 9.36 -7.07
CA GLU A 256 18.61 9.45 -7.81
C GLU A 256 19.59 8.32 -7.44
N VAL A 257 19.69 7.99 -6.14
CA VAL A 257 20.58 6.94 -5.65
C VAL A 257 20.22 5.58 -6.27
N TYR A 258 18.94 5.22 -6.24
CA TYR A 258 18.43 4.00 -6.88
C TYR A 258 18.69 4.02 -8.40
N ARG A 259 18.37 5.11 -9.09
CA ARG A 259 18.56 5.20 -10.55
C ARG A 259 20.04 5.05 -10.93
N ARG A 260 20.95 5.66 -10.17
CA ARG A 260 22.40 5.54 -10.40
C ARG A 260 22.89 4.11 -10.22
N MET A 261 22.43 3.45 -9.16
CA MET A 261 22.74 2.03 -8.92
C MET A 261 22.26 1.16 -10.08
N VAL A 262 21.01 1.32 -10.53
CA VAL A 262 20.48 0.56 -11.67
C VAL A 262 21.26 0.82 -12.95
N LYS A 263 21.59 2.09 -13.26
CA LYS A 263 22.40 2.45 -14.44
C LYS A 263 23.78 1.78 -14.41
N SER A 264 24.40 1.63 -13.24
CA SER A 264 25.68 0.92 -13.10
C SER A 264 25.57 -0.59 -13.32
N GLN A 265 24.36 -1.15 -13.28
CA GLN A 265 24.06 -2.58 -13.42
C GLN A 265 23.36 -2.90 -14.75
N LYS A 266 23.56 -2.09 -15.80
CA LYS A 266 22.83 -2.13 -17.10
C LYS A 266 22.76 -3.51 -17.77
N HIS A 267 23.66 -4.44 -17.46
CA HIS A 267 23.69 -5.79 -18.03
C HIS A 267 22.98 -6.86 -17.18
N GLN A 268 22.38 -6.48 -16.05
CA GLN A 268 21.71 -7.41 -15.16
C GLN A 268 20.20 -7.35 -15.34
N VAL A 269 19.57 -8.52 -15.44
CA VAL A 269 18.11 -8.64 -15.48
C VAL A 269 17.54 -8.29 -14.10
N ALA A 270 16.58 -7.37 -14.06
CA ALA A 270 15.95 -6.88 -12.85
C ALA A 270 14.52 -6.39 -13.12
N ILE A 271 13.64 -6.49 -12.12
CA ILE A 271 12.33 -5.86 -12.16
C ILE A 271 12.46 -4.47 -11.53
N HIS A 272 12.44 -3.44 -12.36
CA HIS A 272 12.69 -2.08 -11.89
C HIS A 272 11.54 -1.52 -11.07
N TYR A 273 11.88 -0.68 -10.10
CA TYR A 273 10.91 0.19 -9.45
C TYR A 273 10.31 1.16 -10.47
N LEU A 274 9.01 0.96 -10.75
CA LEU A 274 8.24 1.66 -11.78
C LEU A 274 8.09 3.17 -11.54
N PHE A 275 7.87 3.60 -10.30
CA PHE A 275 7.50 4.98 -10.00
C PHE A 275 8.56 6.04 -10.42
N PRO A 276 9.87 5.85 -10.14
CA PRO A 276 10.91 6.74 -10.66
C PRO A 276 10.92 6.87 -12.19
N ILE A 277 10.60 5.78 -12.90
CA ILE A 277 10.55 5.72 -14.37
C ILE A 277 9.38 6.55 -14.88
N LEU A 278 8.17 6.35 -14.32
CA LEU A 278 6.98 7.11 -14.71
C LEU A 278 7.18 8.61 -14.50
N ARG A 279 7.80 9.00 -13.37
CA ARG A 279 8.15 10.40 -13.10
C ARG A 279 9.14 10.99 -14.11
N GLU A 280 10.11 10.20 -14.56
CA GLU A 280 11.09 10.65 -15.56
C GLU A 280 10.43 10.84 -16.93
N ILE A 281 9.55 9.93 -17.33
CA ILE A 281 8.75 10.04 -18.56
C ILE A 281 7.86 11.28 -18.51
N GLN A 282 7.11 11.47 -17.42
CA GLN A 282 6.24 12.64 -17.27
C GLN A 282 7.04 13.95 -17.32
N ALA A 283 8.15 14.04 -16.58
CA ALA A 283 8.97 15.24 -16.55
C ALA A 283 9.54 15.60 -17.94
N ARG A 284 9.79 14.59 -18.77
CA ARG A 284 10.24 14.76 -20.16
C ARG A 284 9.13 15.24 -21.08
N GLU A 285 7.94 14.65 -21.00
CA GLU A 285 6.79 15.12 -21.78
C GLU A 285 6.42 16.56 -21.40
N ASP A 286 6.46 16.90 -20.11
CA ASP A 286 6.28 18.28 -19.64
C ASP A 286 7.38 19.23 -20.16
N ARG A 287 8.61 18.74 -20.37
CA ARG A 287 9.71 19.52 -20.96
C ARG A 287 9.47 19.74 -22.45
N LYS A 288 9.12 18.69 -23.20
CA LYS A 288 8.77 18.80 -24.63
C LYS A 288 7.67 19.81 -24.86
N GLU A 289 6.58 19.72 -24.10
CA GLU A 289 5.44 20.63 -24.21
C GLU A 289 5.83 22.08 -23.91
N ARG A 290 6.72 22.31 -22.93
CA ARG A 290 7.27 23.65 -22.66
C ARG A 290 8.14 24.15 -23.79
N THR A 291 9.10 23.35 -24.26
CA THR A 291 10.01 23.70 -25.37
C THR A 291 9.22 23.98 -26.65
N TRP A 292 8.17 23.21 -26.93
CA TRP A 292 7.26 23.44 -28.06
C TRP A 292 6.52 24.78 -27.95
N LYS A 293 5.95 25.10 -26.79
CA LYS A 293 5.31 26.40 -26.53
C LYS A 293 6.28 27.56 -26.65
N GLU A 294 7.53 27.38 -26.26
CA GLU A 294 8.57 28.41 -26.42
C GLU A 294 8.96 28.60 -27.89
N LEU A 295 9.07 27.50 -28.64
CA LEU A 295 9.40 27.52 -30.06
C LEU A 295 8.35 28.31 -30.86
N GLN A 296 7.06 28.11 -30.55
CA GLN A 296 5.96 28.86 -31.17
C GLN A 296 6.01 30.37 -30.88
N LYS A 297 6.64 30.79 -29.79
CA LYS A 297 6.75 32.20 -29.37
C LYS A 297 8.06 32.85 -29.83
N ALA A 298 9.08 32.06 -30.14
CA ALA A 298 10.41 32.54 -30.51
C ALA A 298 10.36 33.25 -31.87
N ARG A 299 10.90 34.47 -31.92
CA ARG A 299 11.00 35.27 -33.16
C ARG A 299 12.39 35.25 -33.76
N GLU A 300 13.42 34.99 -32.94
CA GLU A 300 14.81 34.95 -33.35
C GLU A 300 15.17 33.58 -33.98
N PRO A 301 15.73 33.52 -35.19
CA PRO A 301 16.11 32.26 -35.85
C PRO A 301 17.07 31.40 -35.04
N GLU A 302 18.05 32.02 -34.36
CA GLU A 302 19.01 31.29 -33.52
C GLU A 302 18.33 30.60 -32.33
N ARG A 303 17.32 31.26 -31.73
CA ARG A 303 16.54 30.69 -30.63
C ARG A 303 15.65 29.55 -31.11
N GLN A 304 15.03 29.71 -32.29
CA GLN A 304 14.23 28.64 -32.91
C GLN A 304 15.08 27.40 -33.20
N TRP A 305 16.27 27.57 -33.76
CA TRP A 305 17.22 26.48 -34.00
C TRP A 305 17.58 25.73 -32.71
N LYS A 306 17.93 26.46 -31.63
CA LYS A 306 18.25 25.85 -30.33
C LYS A 306 17.10 25.02 -29.77
N LEU A 307 15.88 25.54 -29.82
CA LEU A 307 14.69 24.85 -29.32
C LEU A 307 14.33 23.63 -30.18
N GLN A 308 14.52 23.70 -31.51
CA GLN A 308 14.36 22.55 -32.39
C GLN A 308 15.36 21.44 -32.06
N MET A 309 16.63 21.78 -31.85
CA MET A 309 17.65 20.81 -31.46
C MET A 309 17.36 20.17 -30.08
N GLU A 310 16.84 20.95 -29.12
CA GLU A 310 16.41 20.39 -27.83
C GLU A 310 15.25 19.40 -28.00
N LEU A 311 14.27 19.69 -28.85
CA LEU A 311 13.17 18.76 -29.14
C LEU A 311 13.65 17.45 -29.77
N VAL A 312 14.57 17.53 -30.74
CA VAL A 312 15.17 16.34 -31.38
C VAL A 312 15.90 15.48 -30.34
N ASN A 313 16.73 16.09 -29.50
CA ASN A 313 17.42 15.36 -28.42
C ASN A 313 16.42 14.72 -27.43
N LEU A 314 15.32 15.42 -27.12
CA LEU A 314 14.24 14.91 -26.30
C LEU A 314 13.37 13.86 -27.02
N GLU A 315 13.57 13.57 -28.29
CA GLU A 315 12.93 12.44 -28.99
C GLU A 315 13.87 11.24 -29.08
N GLU A 316 15.17 11.46 -29.26
CA GLU A 316 16.19 10.40 -29.45
C GLU A 316 16.60 9.66 -28.17
N ASP A 317 16.46 10.26 -26.97
CA ASP A 317 16.80 9.58 -25.72
C ASP A 317 15.84 8.38 -25.46
N ASP A 318 16.25 7.14 -25.62
CA ASP A 318 15.35 5.98 -25.43
C ASP A 318 15.32 5.49 -23.97
N ILE A 319 14.50 6.14 -23.13
CA ILE A 319 14.25 5.71 -21.75
C ILE A 319 13.46 4.40 -21.73
N ALA A 320 12.55 4.23 -22.69
CA ALA A 320 11.64 3.09 -22.72
C ALA A 320 12.37 1.81 -23.16
N GLY A 321 13.31 1.90 -24.11
CA GLY A 321 14.22 0.81 -24.47
C GLY A 321 15.05 0.30 -23.30
N SER A 322 15.47 1.17 -22.38
CA SER A 322 16.21 0.72 -21.17
C SER A 322 15.33 -0.05 -20.17
N VAL A 323 14.02 0.23 -20.13
CA VAL A 323 13.04 -0.44 -19.25
C VAL A 323 12.52 -1.74 -19.88
N VAL A 324 12.30 -1.72 -21.20
CA VAL A 324 11.79 -2.84 -22.00
C VAL A 324 12.86 -3.92 -22.23
N LEU A 325 14.14 -3.56 -22.33
CA LEU A 325 15.25 -4.52 -22.42
C LEU A 325 15.44 -5.32 -21.12
N ALA A 326 15.09 -4.75 -19.96
CA ALA A 326 15.18 -5.43 -18.67
C ALA A 326 14.04 -6.45 -18.43
N SER A 327 12.86 -6.24 -19.03
CA SER A 327 11.70 -7.12 -18.88
C SER A 327 11.58 -8.24 -19.93
N LYS A 328 12.26 -8.12 -21.07
CA LYS A 328 12.15 -9.05 -22.22
C LYS A 328 13.16 -10.20 -22.24
N SER A 329 14.02 -10.36 -21.22
CA SER A 329 14.99 -11.46 -21.21
C SER A 329 14.37 -12.74 -20.63
N PRO A 330 14.17 -13.81 -21.43
CA PRO A 330 13.50 -15.04 -20.99
C PRO A 330 14.38 -15.94 -20.10
N HIS A 331 15.61 -15.53 -19.78
CA HIS A 331 16.54 -16.28 -18.94
C HIS A 331 16.54 -15.76 -17.50
N PHE A 332 15.39 -15.82 -16.83
CA PHE A 332 15.36 -15.91 -15.37
C PHE A 332 15.46 -17.40 -14.97
N LEU A 333 16.54 -18.06 -15.41
CA LEU A 333 16.91 -19.34 -14.80
C LEU A 333 17.36 -19.02 -13.38
N MET A 334 16.45 -19.27 -12.43
CA MET A 334 16.79 -19.36 -11.01
C MET A 334 18.06 -20.20 -10.88
N PRO A 335 19.08 -19.78 -10.12
CA PRO A 335 20.17 -20.68 -9.77
C PRO A 335 19.55 -21.92 -9.13
N GLU A 336 19.94 -23.11 -9.54
CA GLU A 336 19.51 -24.36 -8.93
C GLU A 336 19.74 -24.26 -7.41
N TRP A 337 18.66 -24.20 -6.64
CA TRP A 337 18.72 -24.35 -5.20
C TRP A 337 18.80 -25.85 -4.95
N SER A 338 20.02 -26.37 -4.90
CA SER A 338 20.29 -27.73 -4.42
C SER A 338 19.77 -27.87 -2.98
N THR A 339 18.95 -28.91 -2.81
CA THR A 339 18.33 -29.44 -1.58
C THR A 339 19.21 -29.43 -0.33
#